data_AF-A0A376BZV6-F1
#
_entry.id   AF-A0A376BZV6-F1
#
_cell.length_a   1.000
_cell.length_b   1.000
_cell.length_c   1.000
_cell.angle_alpha   90.00
_cell.angle_beta   90.00
_cell.angle_gamma   90.00
#
_symmetry.space_group_name_H-M   'P 1'
#
loop_
_entity.id
_entity.type
_entity.pdbx_description
1 polymer ?
#
loop_
_entity_poly.entity_id
_entity_poly.type
_entity_poly.pdbx_seq_one_letter_code
_entity_poly.pdbx_strand_id
1 'polypeptide(L)' 'MLAINTTYITDHQGKTISAVVPINDFKKMIEIIEDYENLKDLQLYEEAKKDKAPAEPMEIVFDRIEKKRKHNAEG' A
#
# COMPACT_ATOMS: atom_id res chain seq x y z
N MET A 1 -15.74 10.07 -11.55
CA MET A 1 -14.43 9.72 -12.15
C MET A 1 -13.55 10.96 -12.13
N LEU A 2 -12.32 10.87 -11.66
CA LEU A 2 -11.35 11.95 -11.88
C LEU A 2 -11.02 11.98 -13.38
N ALA A 3 -11.34 13.09 -14.04
CA ALA A 3 -10.83 13.37 -15.37
C ALA A 3 -9.44 14.01 -15.19
N ILE A 4 -8.38 13.20 -15.35
CA ILE A 4 -7.00 13.68 -15.26
C ILE A 4 -6.54 14.01 -16.68
N ASN A 5 -6.11 15.25 -16.89
CA ASN A 5 -5.58 15.66 -18.19
C ASN A 5 -4.09 15.35 -18.28
N THR A 6 -3.76 14.12 -18.67
CA THR A 6 -2.38 13.62 -18.74
C THR A 6 -1.81 13.71 -20.15
N THR A 7 -0.57 14.19 -20.27
CA THR A 7 0.22 14.06 -21.50
C THR A 7 1.28 12.97 -21.32
N TYR A 8 1.37 12.04 -22.27
CA TYR A 8 2.36 10.97 -22.24
C TYR A 8 3.57 11.33 -23.10
N ILE A 9 4.76 11.04 -22.57
CA ILE A 9 6.02 11.15 -23.29
C ILE A 9 6.45 9.73 -23.66
N THR A 10 6.64 9.48 -24.95
CA THR A 10 7.04 8.17 -25.49
C THR A 10 8.45 8.24 -26.08
N ASP A 11 9.17 7.13 -26.03
CA ASP A 11 10.44 6.98 -26.74
C ASP A 11 10.24 6.83 -28.26
N HIS A 12 11.35 6.71 -29.00
CA HIS A 12 11.34 6.54 -30.46
C HIS A 12 10.72 5.21 -30.93
N GLN A 13 10.53 4.25 -30.04
CA GLN A 13 9.87 2.97 -30.31
C GLN A 13 8.37 3.01 -29.95
N GLY A 14 7.87 4.16 -29.48
CA GLY A 14 6.47 4.34 -29.07
C GLY A 14 6.16 3.85 -27.67
N LYS A 15 7.18 3.48 -26.86
CA LYS A 15 6.97 3.08 -25.47
C LYS A 15 6.86 4.31 -24.58
N THR A 16 5.79 4.41 -23.80
CA THR A 16 5.62 5.48 -22.81
C THR A 16 6.69 5.38 -21.72
N ILE A 17 7.42 6.47 -21.52
CA ILE A 17 8.50 6.57 -20.53
C ILE A 17 8.14 7.49 -19.36
N SER A 18 7.27 8.47 -19.58
CA SER A 18 6.78 9.35 -18.52
C SER A 18 5.43 9.96 -18.84
N ALA A 19 4.80 10.51 -17.82
CA ALA A 19 3.52 11.20 -17.89
C ALA A 19 3.64 12.57 -17.23
N VAL A 20 3.17 13.61 -17.89
CA VAL A 20 3.04 14.95 -17.35
C VAL A 20 1.60 15.13 -16.91
N VAL A 21 1.43 15.42 -15.62
CA VAL A 21 0.13 15.58 -14.98
C VAL A 21 0.06 16.98 -14.37
N PRO A 22 -1.06 17.72 -14.52
CA PRO A 22 -1.28 18.97 -13.82
C PRO A 22 -1.11 18.79 -12.31
N ILE A 23 -0.39 19.72 -11.67
CA ILE A 23 -0.02 19.59 -10.26
C ILE A 23 -1.24 19.41 -9.33
N ASN A 24 -2.37 20.01 -9.67
CA ASN A 24 -3.60 19.88 -8.90
C ASN A 24 -4.21 18.47 -9.00
N ASP A 25 -4.13 17.85 -10.18
CA ASP A 25 -4.65 16.50 -10.37
C ASP A 25 -3.75 15.47 -9.69
N PHE A 26 -2.43 15.68 -9.74
CA PHE A 26 -1.47 14.88 -8.98
C PHE A 26 -1.74 14.94 -7.48
N LYS A 27 -1.93 16.15 -6.91
CA LYS A 27 -2.24 16.32 -5.49
C LYS A 27 -3.53 15.60 -5.08
N LYS A 28 -4.59 15.72 -5.87
CA LYS A 28 -5.85 14.99 -5.63
C LYS A 28 -5.66 13.47 -5.67
N MET A 29 -4.80 12.98 -6.56
CA MET A 29 -4.49 11.55 -6.63
C MET A 29 -3.78 11.06 -5.36
N ILE A 30 -2.84 11.85 -4.83
CA ILE A 30 -2.19 11.54 -3.54
C ILE A 30 -3.21 11.52 -2.40
N GLU A 31 -4.08 12.53 -2.30
CA GLU A 31 -5.12 12.60 -1.28
C GLU A 31 -6.05 11.38 -1.31
N ILE A 32 -6.46 10.92 -2.50
CA ILE A 32 -7.28 9.72 -2.66
C ILE A 32 -6.55 8.45 -2.23
N ILE A 33 -5.24 8.36 -2.51
CA ILE A 33 -4.43 7.22 -2.08
C ILE A 33 -4.34 7.20 -0.56
N GLU A 34 -4.08 8.34 0.08
CA GLU A 34 -4.03 8.47 1.54
C GLU A 34 -5.39 8.11 2.18
N ASP A 35 -6.50 8.60 1.63
CA ASP A 35 -7.84 8.23 2.08
C ASP A 35 -8.10 6.72 1.95
N TYR A 36 -7.64 6.10 0.86
CA TYR A 36 -7.79 4.67 0.66
C TYR A 36 -6.96 3.86 1.66
N GLU A 37 -5.73 4.28 1.96
CA GLU A 37 -4.90 3.67 3.00
C GLU A 37 -5.57 3.79 4.37
N ASN A 38 -6.09 4.96 4.72
CA ASN A 38 -6.85 5.17 5.96
C ASN A 38 -8.08 4.25 6.05
N LEU A 39 -8.83 4.09 4.96
CA LEU A 39 -9.96 3.17 4.90
C LEU A 39 -9.53 1.71 5.07
N LYS A 40 -8.39 1.32 4.50
CA LYS A 40 -7.83 -0.02 4.64
C LYS A 40 -7.41 -0.30 6.08
N ASP A 41 -6.82 0.66 6.78
CA ASP A 41 -6.47 0.53 8.20
C ASP A 41 -7.71 0.36 9.08
N LEU A 42 -8.78 1.09 8.79
CA LEU A 42 -10.07 0.91 9.48
C LEU A 42 -10.66 -0.49 9.23
N GLN A 43 -10.54 -1.02 8.00
CA GLN A 43 -10.98 -2.38 7.69
C GLN A 43 -10.17 -3.42 8.47
N LEU A 44 -8.83 -3.30 8.49
CA LEU A 44 -7.93 -4.16 9.25
C LEU A 44 -8.26 -4.15 10.75
N TYR A 45 -8.56 -2.99 11.30
CA TYR A 45 -9.00 -2.85 12.70
C TYR A 45 -10.31 -3.60 12.96
N GLU A 46 -11.32 -3.43 12.11
CA GLU A 46 -12.60 -4.12 12.24
C GLU A 46 -12.46 -5.65 12.07
N GLU A 47 -11.57 -6.10 11.18
CA GLU A 47 -11.23 -7.51 11.01
C GLU A 47 -10.56 -8.07 12.27
N ALA A 48 -9.53 -7.40 12.78
CA ALA A 48 -8.85 -7.80 14.01
C ALA A 48 -9.80 -7.86 15.21
N LYS A 49 -10.73 -6.93 15.32
CA LYS A 49 -11.74 -6.90 16.38
C LYS A 49 -12.76 -8.06 16.29
N LYS A 50 -13.02 -8.58 15.10
CA LYS A 50 -13.91 -9.74 14.89
C LYS A 50 -13.23 -11.05 15.28
N ASP A 51 -11.90 -11.08 15.30
CA ASP A 51 -11.15 -12.23 15.78
C ASP A 51 -11.40 -12.43 17.29
N LYS A 52 -11.86 -13.63 17.63
CA LYS A 52 -12.15 -14.04 19.01
C LYS A 52 -11.02 -14.86 19.62
N ALA A 53 -9.94 -15.08 18.87
CA ALA A 53 -8.76 -15.76 19.37
C ALA A 53 -8.22 -15.00 20.60
N PRO A 54 -7.76 -15.72 21.63
CA PRO A 54 -7.11 -15.07 22.76
C PRO A 54 -5.86 -14.35 22.27
N ALA A 55 -5.67 -13.12 22.74
CA ALA A 55 -4.46 -12.36 22.44
C ALA A 55 -3.22 -13.12 22.96
N GLU A 56 -2.25 -13.37 22.08
CA GLU A 56 -0.95 -13.89 22.47
C GLU A 56 -0.04 -12.75 22.98
N PRO A 57 0.80 -12.98 24.00
CA PRO A 57 1.81 -12.02 24.43
C PRO A 57 2.74 -11.60 23.28
N MET A 58 3.02 -10.30 23.18
CA MET A 58 3.82 -9.70 22.11
C MET A 58 5.17 -10.39 21.92
N GLU A 59 5.86 -10.71 23.01
CA GLU A 59 7.18 -11.34 22.99
C GLU A 59 7.16 -12.71 22.28
N ILE A 60 6.13 -13.53 22.54
CA ILE A 60 5.94 -14.84 21.90
C ILE A 60 5.70 -14.68 20.40
N VAL A 61 4.90 -13.69 20.01
CA VAL A 61 4.60 -13.41 18.60
C VAL A 61 5.85 -12.93 17.86
N PHE A 62 6.63 -12.02 18.46
CA PHE A 62 7.83 -11.46 17.85
C PHE A 62 8.92 -12.51 17.68
N ASP A 63 9.15 -13.36 18.68
CA ASP A 63 10.08 -14.48 18.59
C ASP A 63 9.72 -15.42 17.44
N ARG A 64 8.43 -15.69 17.25
CA ARG A 64 7.93 -16.55 16.16
C ARG A 64 8.15 -15.91 14.78
N ILE A 65 7.94 -14.60 14.65
CA ILE A 65 8.19 -13.87 13.40
C ILE A 65 9.68 -13.84 13.07
N GLU A 66 10.52 -13.58 14.07
CA GLU A 66 11.97 -13.48 13.88
C GLU A 66 12.59 -14.83 13.48
N LYS A 67 12.14 -15.93 14.09
CA LYS A 67 12.52 -17.29 13.66
C LYS A 67 12.15 -17.57 12.20
N LYS A 68 10.96 -17.13 11.75
CA LYS A 68 10.54 -17.28 10.34
C LYS A 68 11.40 -16.44 9.39
N ARG A 69 11.77 -15.22 9.77
CA ARG A 69 12.63 -14.34 8.95
C ARG A 69 14.01 -14.96 8.74
N LYS A 70 14.61 -15.51 9.80
CA LYS A 70 15.92 -16.18 9.74
C LYS A 70 15.87 -17.43 8.86
N HIS A 71 14.84 -18.26 9.02
CA HIS A 71 14.65 -19.45 8.19
C HIS A 71 14.51 -19.11 6.68
N ASN A 72 13.82 -18.01 6.34
CA ASN A 72 13.64 -17.59 4.95
C ASN A 72 14.87 -16.87 4.36
N ALA A 73 15.82 -16.44 5.18
CA ALA A 73 17.07 -15.82 4.73
C ALA A 73 18.19 -16.86 4.51
N GLU A 74 18.02 -18.07 5.03
CA GLU A 74 18.98 -19.17 4.95
C GLU A 74 18.65 -20.19 3.84
N GLY A 75 17.55 -20.03 3.09
CA GLY A 75 17.14 -20.88 1.96
C GLY A 75 16.98 -20.09 0.67
#